data_AF-A0A0M0LAS3-F1
#
_entry.id   AF-A0A0M0LAS3-F1
#
_cell.length_a   1.000
_cell.length_b   1.000
_cell.length_c   1.000
_cell.angle_alpha   90.00
_cell.angle_beta   90.00
_cell.angle_gamma   90.00
#
_symmetry.space_group_name_H-M   'P 1'
#
loop_
_entity.id
_entity.type
_entity.pdbx_description
1 polymer ?
#
loop_
_entity_poly.entity_id
_entity_poly.type
_entity_poly.pdbx_seq_one_letter_code
_entity_poly.pdbx_strand_id
1 'polypeptide(L)'
;MGKNFIVHTGSIIKEYLDEIGMSQKECAKRLGISEKHFSNLLNGKSRLTEDVAIKFEKIFHNVPASYWLNYESKYREYLKREEINSEAFNDDELNELDNRFKFSTIFGGLNWDLRKQANEMLKLLRISSFSQFDDVYSNLRVDFMEDGGEKESIAIWLNLAREEVEIQNRDLSSKKYDVTNLINSLDKFKKIALNNDYKSSLQSARKLLNRLGVYLVFCDAVVNSKVRGALTTYKKNPAIYLSGRFKTHDHVWFALMHEIGHLIKHYEPNEPIVTLESDLELDITNNTPKEEEANAFARDFFIDRSTYKKFIESKVFNQKSIEEFAKSQNILPGIVVARLQHDGYISFDMLNYLKNK
;
A
#
# COMPACT_ATOMS: atom_id res chain seq x y z
N MET A 1 -17.52 -15.07 -13.68
CA MET A 1 -17.17 -14.59 -15.05
C MET A 1 -17.15 -15.80 -15.95
N GLY A 2 -17.89 -15.78 -17.05
CA GLY A 2 -18.05 -16.96 -17.92
C GLY A 2 -16.68 -17.47 -18.40
N LYS A 3 -16.54 -18.79 -18.52
CA LYS A 3 -15.41 -19.41 -19.24
C LYS A 3 -15.37 -18.78 -20.63
N ASN A 4 -14.49 -17.82 -20.86
CA ASN A 4 -14.22 -17.34 -22.20
C ASN A 4 -13.62 -18.53 -22.95
N PHE A 5 -14.37 -19.11 -23.88
CA PHE A 5 -13.84 -20.11 -24.80
C PHE A 5 -12.85 -19.40 -25.72
N ILE A 6 -11.59 -19.35 -25.31
CA ILE A 6 -10.50 -18.81 -26.14
C ILE A 6 -10.10 -19.93 -27.11
N VAL A 7 -10.45 -19.76 -28.38
CA VAL A 7 -10.06 -20.66 -29.47
C VAL A 7 -8.79 -20.15 -30.14
N HIS A 8 -7.98 -21.06 -30.68
CA HIS A 8 -6.80 -20.65 -31.45
C HIS A 8 -7.23 -19.94 -32.74
N THR A 9 -6.52 -18.87 -33.12
CA THR A 9 -6.82 -18.05 -34.31
C THR A 9 -6.96 -18.87 -35.58
N GLY A 10 -6.21 -19.97 -35.67
CA GLY A 10 -6.31 -20.94 -36.76
C GLY A 10 -7.71 -21.51 -37.00
N SER A 11 -8.55 -21.67 -35.97
CA SER A 11 -9.93 -22.16 -36.13
C SER A 11 -10.79 -21.12 -36.81
N ILE A 12 -10.62 -19.86 -36.43
CA ILE A 12 -11.32 -18.73 -37.05
C ILE A 12 -10.91 -18.63 -38.53
N ILE A 13 -9.62 -18.75 -38.82
CA ILE A 13 -9.13 -18.73 -40.21
C ILE A 13 -9.75 -19.90 -41.02
N LYS A 14 -9.91 -21.09 -40.43
CA LYS A 14 -10.58 -22.22 -41.10
C LYS A 14 -12.02 -21.87 -41.48
N GLU A 15 -12.78 -21.25 -40.58
CA GLU A 15 -14.17 -20.84 -40.86
C GLU A 15 -14.24 -19.86 -42.04
N TYR A 16 -13.34 -18.87 -42.08
CA TYR A 16 -13.27 -17.92 -43.20
C TYR A 16 -12.86 -18.60 -44.52
N LEU A 17 -11.94 -19.57 -44.48
CA LEU A 17 -11.56 -20.34 -45.66
C LEU A 17 -12.73 -21.16 -46.20
N ASP A 18 -13.51 -21.78 -45.31
CA ASP A 18 -14.70 -22.55 -45.66
C ASP A 18 -15.78 -21.64 -46.28
N GLU A 19 -15.99 -20.45 -45.73
CA GLU A 19 -16.95 -19.46 -46.26
C GLU A 19 -16.63 -19.04 -47.70
N ILE A 20 -15.35 -18.83 -48.02
CA ILE A 20 -14.92 -18.45 -49.38
C ILE A 20 -14.60 -19.65 -50.28
N GLY A 21 -14.80 -20.89 -49.80
CA GLY A 21 -14.54 -22.12 -50.54
C GLY A 21 -13.06 -22.34 -50.90
N MET A 22 -12.12 -21.85 -50.08
CA MET A 22 -10.69 -21.90 -50.34
C MET A 22 -10.00 -23.01 -49.53
N SER A 23 -9.34 -23.93 -50.22
CA SER A 23 -8.55 -24.97 -49.53
C SER A 23 -7.34 -24.39 -48.79
N GLN A 24 -6.89 -25.06 -47.72
CA GLN A 24 -5.68 -24.68 -46.98
C GLN A 24 -4.44 -24.63 -47.87
N LYS A 25 -4.34 -25.57 -48.81
CA LYS A 25 -3.27 -25.65 -49.80
C LYS A 25 -3.24 -24.42 -50.72
N GLU A 26 -4.39 -24.02 -51.23
CA GLU A 26 -4.52 -22.83 -52.07
C GLU A 26 -4.18 -21.56 -51.30
N CYS A 27 -4.66 -21.43 -50.06
CA CYS A 27 -4.34 -20.28 -49.22
C CYS A 27 -2.84 -20.18 -48.92
N ALA A 28 -2.19 -21.29 -48.56
CA ALA A 28 -0.74 -21.33 -48.31
C ALA A 28 0.07 -20.86 -49.55
N LYS A 29 -0.35 -21.30 -50.74
CA LYS A 29 0.25 -20.86 -52.01
C LYS A 29 0.09 -19.36 -52.23
N ARG A 30 -1.10 -18.78 -51.97
CA ARG A 30 -1.36 -17.33 -52.10
C ARG A 30 -0.56 -16.50 -51.10
N LEU A 31 -0.34 -17.02 -49.90
CA LEU A 31 0.49 -16.39 -48.86
C LEU A 31 2.00 -16.51 -49.13
N GLY A 32 2.40 -17.40 -50.04
CA GLY A 32 3.80 -17.70 -50.32
C GLY A 32 4.50 -18.41 -49.15
N ILE A 33 3.79 -19.28 -48.43
CA ILE A 33 4.31 -20.08 -47.31
C ILE A 33 4.09 -21.57 -47.57
N SER A 34 4.83 -22.43 -46.86
CA SER A 34 4.64 -23.89 -47.00
C SER A 34 3.29 -24.32 -46.42
N GLU A 35 2.65 -25.33 -47.04
CA GLU A 35 1.42 -25.95 -46.53
C GLU A 35 1.60 -26.46 -45.08
N LYS A 36 2.80 -26.97 -44.75
CA LYS A 36 3.16 -27.39 -43.39
C LYS A 36 3.13 -26.23 -42.39
N HIS A 37 3.72 -25.09 -42.75
CA HIS A 37 3.71 -23.90 -41.90
C HIS A 37 2.27 -23.38 -41.71
N PHE A 38 1.48 -23.34 -42.78
CA PHE A 38 0.09 -22.93 -42.70
C PHE A 38 -0.77 -23.87 -41.86
N SER A 39 -0.61 -25.19 -42.04
CA SER A 39 -1.28 -26.20 -41.21
C SER A 39 -0.92 -26.07 -39.72
N ASN A 40 0.35 -25.82 -39.39
CA ASN A 40 0.75 -25.57 -38.00
C ASN A 40 0.09 -24.32 -37.42
N LEU A 41 -0.06 -23.26 -38.21
CA LEU A 41 -0.75 -22.03 -37.82
C LEU A 41 -2.23 -22.29 -37.58
N LEU A 42 -2.89 -22.99 -38.52
CA LEU A 42 -4.29 -23.35 -38.44
C LEU A 42 -4.63 -24.26 -37.25
N ASN A 43 -3.66 -24.97 -36.70
CA ASN A 43 -3.80 -25.84 -35.53
C ASN A 43 -3.20 -25.21 -34.25
N GLY A 44 -2.90 -23.91 -34.26
CA GLY A 44 -2.39 -23.18 -33.09
C GLY A 44 -0.94 -23.49 -32.69
N LYS A 45 -0.26 -24.39 -33.40
CA LYS A 45 1.12 -24.82 -33.12
C LYS A 45 2.17 -23.77 -33.48
N SER A 46 1.89 -22.90 -34.45
CA SER A 46 2.75 -21.76 -34.79
C SER A 46 1.98 -20.44 -34.71
N ARG A 47 2.68 -19.38 -34.34
CA ARG A 47 2.10 -18.04 -34.20
C ARG A 47 1.73 -17.44 -35.55
N LEU A 48 0.59 -16.76 -35.63
CA LEU A 48 0.29 -15.86 -36.74
C LEU A 48 1.17 -14.60 -36.60
N THR A 49 2.06 -14.38 -37.56
CA THR A 49 2.92 -13.19 -37.60
C THR A 49 2.25 -12.02 -38.31
N GLU A 50 2.77 -10.83 -38.07
CA GLU A 50 2.36 -9.58 -38.70
C GLU A 50 2.43 -9.68 -40.22
N ASP A 51 3.49 -10.26 -40.77
CA ASP A 51 3.66 -10.48 -42.21
C ASP A 51 2.54 -11.34 -42.82
N VAL A 52 2.17 -12.44 -42.15
CA VAL A 52 1.09 -13.32 -42.62
C VAL A 52 -0.26 -12.62 -42.49
N ALA A 53 -0.48 -11.86 -41.40
CA ALA A 53 -1.71 -11.10 -41.20
C ALA A 53 -1.91 -9.98 -42.24
N ILE A 54 -0.85 -9.26 -42.62
CA ILE A 54 -0.90 -8.24 -43.68
C ILE A 54 -1.15 -8.88 -45.04
N LYS A 55 -0.54 -10.04 -45.32
CA LYS A 55 -0.82 -10.78 -46.55
C LYS A 55 -2.27 -11.29 -46.60
N PHE A 56 -2.87 -11.63 -45.45
CA PHE A 56 -4.26 -12.05 -45.39
C PHE A 56 -5.25 -10.96 -45.80
N GLU A 57 -4.96 -9.67 -45.61
CA GLU A 57 -5.85 -8.59 -46.10
C GLU A 57 -6.03 -8.66 -47.62
N LYS A 58 -5.00 -9.13 -48.33
CA LYS A 58 -5.03 -9.32 -49.80
C LYS A 58 -5.83 -10.56 -50.23
N ILE A 59 -6.24 -11.41 -49.28
CA ILE A 59 -7.01 -12.63 -49.52
C ILE A 59 -8.45 -12.44 -49.00
N PHE A 60 -8.59 -11.88 -47.80
CA PHE A 60 -9.84 -11.55 -47.13
C PHE A 60 -10.06 -10.04 -47.19
N HIS A 61 -10.61 -9.56 -48.32
CA HIS A 61 -10.63 -8.13 -48.69
C HIS A 61 -11.37 -7.19 -47.72
N ASN A 62 -12.09 -7.72 -46.72
CA ASN A 62 -12.84 -6.95 -45.72
C ASN A 62 -12.38 -7.22 -44.28
N VAL A 63 -11.26 -7.91 -44.08
CA VAL A 63 -10.76 -8.26 -42.74
C VAL A 63 -9.33 -7.73 -42.56
N PRO A 64 -9.13 -6.71 -41.73
CA PRO A 64 -7.81 -6.11 -41.53
C PRO A 64 -6.88 -7.04 -40.75
N ALA A 65 -5.57 -6.87 -40.93
CA ALA A 65 -4.50 -7.60 -40.23
C ALA A 65 -4.67 -7.50 -38.70
N SER A 66 -5.09 -6.33 -38.22
CA SER A 66 -5.35 -6.06 -36.80
C SER A 66 -6.42 -6.98 -36.21
N TYR A 67 -7.44 -7.38 -36.98
CA TYR A 67 -8.46 -8.33 -36.54
C TYR A 67 -7.81 -9.65 -36.14
N TRP A 68 -7.02 -10.23 -37.05
CA TRP A 68 -6.35 -11.51 -36.84
C TRP A 68 -5.32 -11.45 -35.70
N LEU A 69 -4.52 -10.38 -35.66
CA LEU A 69 -3.51 -10.18 -34.63
C LEU A 69 -4.12 -10.03 -33.23
N ASN A 70 -5.29 -9.41 -33.11
CA ASN A 70 -6.00 -9.28 -31.83
C ASN A 70 -6.46 -10.64 -31.30
N TYR A 71 -6.97 -11.53 -32.14
CA TYR A 71 -7.31 -12.90 -31.73
C TYR A 71 -6.07 -13.71 -31.36
N GLU A 72 -5.00 -13.59 -32.16
CA GLU A 72 -3.75 -14.30 -31.89
C GLU A 72 -3.12 -13.86 -30.58
N SER A 73 -3.09 -12.55 -30.32
CA SER A 73 -2.58 -12.00 -29.07
C SER A 73 -3.33 -12.58 -27.87
N LYS A 74 -4.66 -12.59 -27.89
CA LYS A 74 -5.49 -13.16 -26.81
C LYS A 74 -5.24 -14.66 -26.62
N TYR A 75 -5.13 -15.43 -27.69
CA TYR A 75 -4.86 -16.87 -27.60
C TYR A 75 -3.47 -17.16 -27.05
N ARG A 76 -2.44 -16.43 -27.49
CA ARG A 76 -1.07 -16.61 -27.00
C ARG A 76 -0.92 -16.19 -25.55
N GLU A 77 -1.57 -15.10 -25.15
CA GLU A 77 -1.64 -14.68 -23.75
C GLU A 77 -2.28 -15.78 -22.88
N TYR A 78 -3.40 -16.35 -23.33
CA TYR A 78 -4.06 -17.46 -22.63
C TYR A 78 -3.14 -18.67 -22.45
N LEU A 79 -2.50 -19.15 -23.52
CA LEU A 79 -1.58 -20.28 -23.44
C LEU A 79 -0.44 -20.01 -22.46
N LYS A 80 0.14 -18.80 -22.50
CA LYS A 80 1.26 -18.46 -21.62
C LYS A 80 0.83 -18.35 -20.16
N ARG A 81 -0.38 -17.85 -19.89
CA ARG A 81 -0.96 -17.85 -18.53
C ARG A 81 -1.18 -19.28 -18.02
N GLU A 82 -1.71 -20.18 -18.84
CA GLU A 82 -1.90 -21.59 -18.46
C GLU A 82 -0.56 -22.28 -18.17
N GLU A 83 0.45 -22.09 -19.02
CA GLU A 83 1.82 -22.59 -18.81
C GLU A 83 2.38 -22.09 -17.47
N ILE A 84 2.39 -20.77 -17.24
CA ILE A 84 2.87 -20.17 -15.99
C ILE A 84 2.08 -20.69 -14.78
N ASN A 85 0.75 -20.75 -14.85
CA ASN A 85 -0.08 -21.22 -13.73
C ASN A 85 0.17 -22.70 -13.40
N SER A 86 0.42 -23.53 -14.42
CA SER A 86 0.70 -24.95 -14.26
C SER A 86 2.09 -25.22 -13.65
N GLU A 87 3.05 -24.32 -13.89
CA GLU A 87 4.42 -24.41 -13.39
C GLU A 87 4.66 -23.57 -12.12
N ALA A 88 3.66 -22.78 -11.69
CA ALA A 88 3.91 -21.70 -10.73
C ALA A 88 4.37 -22.19 -9.35
N PHE A 89 3.63 -23.13 -8.76
CA PHE A 89 3.88 -23.61 -7.40
C PHE A 89 3.36 -25.03 -7.23
N ASN A 90 4.13 -25.91 -6.60
CA ASN A 90 3.60 -27.14 -6.01
C ASN A 90 2.98 -26.86 -4.61
N ASP A 91 2.33 -27.86 -4.02
CA ASP A 91 1.61 -27.66 -2.74
C ASP A 91 2.56 -27.40 -1.56
N ASP A 92 3.76 -28.00 -1.55
CA ASP A 92 4.76 -27.77 -0.51
C ASP A 92 5.33 -26.35 -0.58
N GLU A 93 5.66 -25.87 -1.78
CA GLU A 93 6.09 -24.49 -2.03
C GLU A 93 5.03 -23.48 -1.61
N LEU A 94 3.74 -23.74 -1.89
CA LEU A 94 2.65 -22.87 -1.44
C LEU A 94 2.60 -22.78 0.10
N ASN A 95 2.81 -23.89 0.80
CA ASN A 95 2.80 -23.90 2.26
C ASN A 95 4.01 -23.15 2.84
N GLU A 96 5.21 -23.30 2.26
CA GLU A 96 6.39 -22.54 2.68
C GLU A 96 6.20 -21.04 2.44
N LEU A 97 5.68 -20.66 1.28
CA LEU A 97 5.37 -19.27 0.95
C LEU A 97 4.27 -18.70 1.85
N ASP A 98 3.23 -19.47 2.19
CA ASP A 98 2.21 -19.03 3.13
C ASP A 98 2.79 -18.82 4.53
N ASN A 99 3.68 -19.70 4.97
CA ASN A 99 4.37 -19.54 6.24
C ASN A 99 5.23 -18.27 6.28
N ARG A 100 5.81 -17.86 5.15
CA ARG A 100 6.62 -16.63 5.05
C ARG A 100 5.79 -15.37 4.88
N PHE A 101 4.82 -15.36 3.97
CA PHE A 101 4.05 -14.18 3.57
C PHE A 101 2.63 -14.10 4.18
N LYS A 102 2.23 -15.13 4.93
CA LYS A 102 0.98 -15.20 5.72
C LYS A 102 -0.28 -14.90 4.90
N PHE A 103 -0.31 -15.24 3.61
CA PHE A 103 -1.43 -14.87 2.74
C PHE A 103 -2.76 -15.54 3.10
N SER A 104 -2.74 -16.69 3.76
CA SER A 104 -3.94 -17.31 4.36
C SER A 104 -4.57 -16.47 5.46
N THR A 105 -3.74 -15.75 6.22
CA THR A 105 -4.20 -14.80 7.24
C THR A 105 -4.68 -13.51 6.59
N ILE A 106 -3.92 -12.97 5.63
CA ILE A 106 -4.23 -11.70 4.97
C ILE A 106 -5.52 -11.79 4.13
N PHE A 107 -5.70 -12.87 3.38
CA PHE A 107 -6.88 -13.11 2.53
C PHE A 107 -7.93 -14.02 3.20
N GLY A 108 -7.80 -14.23 4.51
CA GLY A 108 -8.74 -15.02 5.29
C GLY A 108 -10.18 -14.57 5.09
N GLY A 109 -11.09 -15.54 4.89
CA GLY A 109 -12.52 -15.28 4.69
C GLY A 109 -12.96 -15.07 3.23
N LEU A 110 -12.03 -15.02 2.27
CA LEU A 110 -12.38 -14.80 0.85
C LEU A 110 -12.76 -16.08 0.07
N ASN A 111 -12.78 -17.25 0.72
CA ASN A 111 -13.05 -18.56 0.10
C ASN A 111 -12.20 -18.82 -1.17
N TRP A 112 -10.93 -18.42 -1.12
CA TRP A 112 -9.93 -18.62 -2.17
C TRP A 112 -8.99 -19.75 -1.77
N ASP A 113 -8.59 -20.57 -2.74
CA ASP A 113 -7.51 -21.54 -2.55
C ASP A 113 -6.14 -20.85 -2.36
N LEU A 114 -5.16 -21.59 -1.82
CA LEU A 114 -3.81 -21.05 -1.53
C LEU A 114 -3.12 -20.54 -2.79
N ARG A 115 -3.33 -21.17 -3.95
CA ARG A 115 -2.73 -20.75 -5.22
C ARG A 115 -3.23 -19.38 -5.65
N LYS A 116 -4.54 -19.14 -5.52
CA LYS A 116 -5.13 -17.83 -5.78
C LYS A 116 -4.63 -16.79 -4.78
N GLN A 117 -4.57 -17.13 -3.49
CA GLN A 117 -4.04 -16.24 -2.46
C GLN A 117 -2.58 -15.84 -2.72
N ALA A 118 -1.72 -16.79 -3.11
CA ALA A 118 -0.34 -16.53 -3.50
C ALA A 118 -0.25 -15.56 -4.70
N ASN A 119 -1.07 -15.76 -5.73
CA ASN A 119 -1.13 -14.87 -6.88
C ASN A 119 -1.63 -13.45 -6.52
N GLU A 120 -2.62 -13.33 -5.65
CA GLU A 120 -3.07 -12.01 -5.17
C GLU A 120 -2.03 -11.36 -4.24
N MET A 121 -1.25 -12.14 -3.49
CA MET A 121 -0.11 -11.63 -2.71
C MET A 121 0.98 -11.04 -3.61
N LEU A 122 1.32 -11.70 -4.73
CA LEU A 122 2.25 -11.15 -5.72
C LEU A 122 1.78 -9.80 -6.28
N LYS A 123 0.47 -9.66 -6.55
CA LYS A 123 -0.13 -8.39 -7.00
C LYS A 123 -0.09 -7.32 -5.91
N LEU A 124 -0.41 -7.68 -4.67
CA LEU A 124 -0.35 -6.79 -3.52
C LEU A 124 1.07 -6.27 -3.32
N LEU A 125 2.07 -7.17 -3.32
CA LEU A 125 3.50 -6.85 -3.22
C LEU A 125 4.08 -6.22 -4.50
N ARG A 126 3.34 -6.24 -5.61
CA ARG A 126 3.75 -5.71 -6.92
C ARG A 126 5.06 -6.32 -7.43
N ILE A 127 5.24 -7.62 -7.22
CA ILE A 127 6.39 -8.41 -7.69
C ILE A 127 5.93 -9.52 -8.64
N SER A 128 6.79 -9.92 -9.59
CA SER A 128 6.47 -10.97 -10.56
C SER A 128 6.64 -12.39 -10.01
N SER A 129 7.47 -12.57 -8.98
CA SER A 129 7.64 -13.80 -8.21
C SER A 129 8.18 -13.47 -6.81
N PHE A 130 7.93 -14.36 -5.85
CA PHE A 130 8.41 -14.22 -4.47
C PHE A 130 9.94 -14.19 -4.36
N SER A 131 10.66 -14.74 -5.34
CA SER A 131 12.13 -14.68 -5.37
C SER A 131 12.67 -13.25 -5.55
N GLN A 132 11.86 -12.32 -6.06
CA GLN A 132 12.25 -10.90 -6.19
C GLN A 132 11.99 -10.09 -4.91
N PHE A 133 11.33 -10.67 -3.90
CA PHE A 133 10.94 -9.92 -2.70
C PHE A 133 12.13 -9.25 -2.03
N ASP A 134 13.23 -9.98 -1.82
CA ASP A 134 14.35 -9.46 -1.05
C ASP A 134 15.10 -8.32 -1.74
N ASP A 135 15.17 -8.35 -3.07
CA ASP A 135 15.77 -7.32 -3.91
C ASP A 135 14.90 -6.05 -3.95
N VAL A 136 13.60 -6.20 -4.23
CA VAL A 136 12.64 -5.09 -4.33
C VAL A 136 12.47 -4.37 -2.99
N TYR A 137 12.45 -5.12 -1.89
CA TYR A 137 12.28 -4.58 -0.54
C TYR A 137 13.60 -4.45 0.22
N SER A 138 14.75 -4.49 -0.45
CA SER A 138 16.09 -4.40 0.16
C SER A 138 16.29 -3.15 1.03
N ASN A 139 15.63 -2.04 0.68
CA ASN A 139 15.68 -0.79 1.43
C ASN A 139 14.84 -0.76 2.71
N LEU A 140 13.98 -1.76 2.94
CA LEU A 140 13.37 -1.96 4.26
C LEU A 140 14.49 -2.42 5.21
N ARG A 141 15.03 -1.48 5.98
CA ARG A 141 16.23 -1.61 6.81
C ARG A 141 16.22 -2.86 7.69
N VAL A 142 17.42 -3.40 7.91
CA VAL A 142 17.68 -4.53 8.83
C VAL A 142 17.37 -4.15 10.28
N ASP A 143 17.54 -2.87 10.65
CA ASP A 143 17.22 -2.34 11.99
C ASP A 143 15.79 -2.68 12.42
N PHE A 144 14.84 -2.74 11.47
CA PHE A 144 13.45 -3.13 11.74
C PHE A 144 13.29 -4.56 12.31
N MET A 145 14.28 -5.42 12.09
CA MET A 145 14.31 -6.81 12.55
C MET A 145 14.84 -6.94 13.99
N GLU A 146 15.74 -6.06 14.44
CA GLU A 146 16.24 -6.07 15.83
C GLU A 146 15.12 -5.77 16.82
N ASP A 147 14.19 -4.92 16.40
CA ASP A 147 12.98 -4.59 17.14
C ASP A 147 11.87 -5.65 16.98
N GLY A 148 12.14 -6.75 16.28
CA GLY A 148 11.29 -7.93 16.09
C GLY A 148 10.13 -7.74 15.09
N GLY A 149 10.23 -6.79 14.17
CA GLY A 149 9.36 -6.67 13.01
C GLY A 149 9.83 -7.57 11.85
N GLU A 150 8.92 -8.29 11.21
CA GLU A 150 9.23 -9.09 10.02
C GLU A 150 9.14 -8.22 8.75
N LYS A 151 10.17 -8.27 7.89
CA LYS A 151 10.26 -7.48 6.64
C LYS A 151 9.06 -7.71 5.73
N GLU A 152 8.62 -8.96 5.59
CA GLU A 152 7.43 -9.38 4.86
C GLU A 152 6.18 -8.71 5.43
N SER A 153 6.00 -8.76 6.75
CA SER A 153 4.84 -8.19 7.44
C SER A 153 4.77 -6.66 7.29
N ILE A 154 5.92 -5.97 7.32
CA ILE A 154 6.03 -4.53 7.04
C ILE A 154 5.66 -4.24 5.58
N ALA A 155 6.26 -4.95 4.62
CA ALA A 155 6.00 -4.77 3.20
C ALA A 155 4.52 -5.01 2.85
N ILE A 156 3.93 -6.07 3.40
CA ILE A 156 2.51 -6.38 3.23
C ILE A 156 1.65 -5.24 3.78
N TRP A 157 1.92 -4.77 5.01
CA TRP A 157 1.16 -3.67 5.61
C TRP A 157 1.25 -2.37 4.79
N LEU A 158 2.45 -2.01 4.31
CA LEU A 158 2.64 -0.83 3.46
C LEU A 158 1.81 -0.90 2.16
N ASN A 159 1.75 -2.08 1.53
CA ASN A 159 0.96 -2.26 0.32
C ASN A 159 -0.55 -2.31 0.59
N LEU A 160 -1.00 -2.92 1.70
CA LEU A 160 -2.41 -2.85 2.11
C LEU A 160 -2.84 -1.40 2.34
N ALA A 161 -2.05 -0.62 3.07
CA ALA A 161 -2.30 0.80 3.28
C ALA A 161 -2.29 1.58 1.95
N ARG A 162 -1.44 1.19 0.99
CA ARG A 162 -1.42 1.78 -0.35
C ARG A 162 -2.70 1.55 -1.13
N GLU A 163 -3.28 0.35 -1.09
CA GLU A 163 -4.54 0.04 -1.78
C GLU A 163 -5.75 0.79 -1.18
N GLU A 164 -5.66 1.16 0.10
CA GLU A 164 -6.67 1.95 0.81
C GLU A 164 -6.64 3.46 0.50
N VAL A 165 -5.59 3.98 -0.16
CA VAL A 165 -5.42 5.42 -0.39
C VAL A 165 -6.61 6.02 -1.11
N GLU A 166 -7.03 5.46 -2.24
CA GLU A 166 -8.12 6.02 -3.05
C GLU A 166 -9.49 5.80 -2.40
N ILE A 167 -9.65 4.72 -1.63
CA ILE A 167 -10.88 4.38 -0.91
C ILE A 167 -11.11 5.38 0.23
N GLN A 168 -10.07 5.66 1.02
CA GLN A 168 -10.16 6.52 2.20
C GLN A 168 -10.10 8.02 1.86
N ASN A 169 -9.56 8.38 0.68
CA ASN A 169 -9.37 9.75 0.23
C ASN A 169 -10.19 10.03 -1.03
N ARG A 170 -11.45 10.46 -0.84
CA ARG A 170 -12.42 10.73 -1.92
C ARG A 170 -11.99 11.83 -2.89
N ASP A 171 -11.20 12.79 -2.41
CA ASP A 171 -10.69 13.91 -3.21
C ASP A 171 -9.17 13.76 -3.27
N LEU A 172 -8.70 12.93 -4.20
CA LEU A 172 -7.30 12.91 -4.64
C LEU A 172 -7.06 14.20 -5.44
N SER A 173 -7.16 15.33 -4.74
CA SER A 173 -7.13 16.63 -5.36
C SER A 173 -5.84 16.72 -6.18
N SER A 174 -5.89 17.36 -7.35
CA SER A 174 -4.69 17.62 -8.17
C SER A 174 -3.74 18.63 -7.50
N LYS A 175 -3.92 18.89 -6.19
CA LYS A 175 -3.11 19.80 -5.40
C LYS A 175 -1.75 19.15 -5.19
N LYS A 176 -0.73 19.90 -5.55
CA LYS A 176 0.65 19.56 -5.28
C LYS A 176 0.95 19.90 -3.83
N TYR A 177 1.56 18.96 -3.11
CA TYR A 177 2.09 19.21 -1.78
C TYR A 177 3.06 20.40 -1.77
N ASP A 178 2.90 21.25 -0.75
CA ASP A 178 3.78 22.36 -0.44
C ASP A 178 3.96 22.43 1.08
N VAL A 179 5.21 22.32 1.54
CA VAL A 179 5.55 22.29 2.97
C VAL A 179 5.18 23.59 3.69
N THR A 180 5.26 24.74 3.03
CA THR A 180 4.91 26.04 3.61
C THR A 180 3.42 26.10 3.93
N ASN A 181 2.57 25.61 3.02
CA ASN A 181 1.12 25.52 3.24
C ASN A 181 0.74 24.57 4.39
N LEU A 182 1.49 23.47 4.54
CA LEU A 182 1.34 22.53 5.66
C LEU A 182 1.69 23.21 6.99
N ILE A 183 2.87 23.85 7.07
CA ILE A 183 3.34 24.57 8.26
C ILE A 183 2.32 25.65 8.66
N ASN A 184 1.83 26.44 7.69
CA ASN A 184 0.83 27.48 7.92
C ASN A 184 -0.55 26.96 8.35
N SER A 185 -0.78 25.65 8.28
CA SER A 185 -2.04 25.00 8.68
C SER A 185 -1.92 24.19 9.98
N LEU A 186 -0.76 24.16 10.64
CA LEU A 186 -0.53 23.41 11.88
C LEU A 186 -1.51 23.78 13.01
N ASP A 187 -1.90 25.05 13.12
CA ASP A 187 -2.87 25.52 14.12
C ASP A 187 -4.26 24.86 13.94
N LYS A 188 -4.65 24.57 12.69
CA LYS A 188 -5.92 23.91 12.36
C LYS A 188 -5.91 22.46 12.83
N PHE A 189 -4.78 21.75 12.73
CA PHE A 189 -4.66 20.39 13.26
C PHE A 189 -4.86 20.37 14.77
N LYS A 190 -4.30 21.34 15.51
CA LYS A 190 -4.49 21.46 16.96
C LYS A 190 -5.96 21.68 17.32
N LYS A 191 -6.68 22.51 16.55
CA LYS A 191 -8.14 22.70 16.71
C LYS A 191 -8.95 21.43 16.40
N ILE A 192 -8.54 20.66 15.39
CA ILE A 192 -9.20 19.38 15.06
C ILE A 192 -8.97 18.35 16.17
N ALA A 193 -7.76 18.30 16.73
CA ALA A 193 -7.40 17.39 17.82
C ALA A 193 -8.12 17.67 19.16
N LEU A 194 -8.80 18.81 19.29
CA LEU A 194 -9.68 19.10 20.44
C LEU A 194 -11.02 18.38 20.39
N ASN A 195 -11.42 17.84 19.24
CA ASN A 195 -12.61 17.00 19.17
C ASN A 195 -12.31 15.65 19.83
N ASN A 196 -12.99 15.36 20.94
CA ASN A 196 -12.82 14.13 21.72
C ASN A 196 -13.44 12.89 21.05
N ASP A 197 -14.24 13.05 19.99
CA ASP A 197 -14.57 11.96 19.07
C ASP A 197 -13.39 11.74 18.12
N TYR A 198 -12.57 10.73 18.45
CA TYR A 198 -11.35 10.44 17.72
C TYR A 198 -11.64 10.12 16.23
N LYS A 199 -12.73 9.43 15.90
CA LYS A 199 -13.04 9.07 14.49
C LYS A 199 -13.34 10.33 13.68
N SER A 200 -14.18 11.21 14.20
CA SER A 200 -14.54 12.48 13.56
C SER A 200 -13.35 13.44 13.48
N SER A 201 -12.51 13.44 14.51
CA SER A 201 -11.26 14.20 14.56
C SER A 201 -10.31 13.77 13.44
N LEU A 202 -10.04 12.46 13.31
CA LEU A 202 -9.16 11.92 12.27
C LEU A 202 -9.74 12.07 10.85
N GLN A 203 -11.05 11.95 10.68
CA GLN A 203 -11.70 12.23 9.41
C GLN A 203 -11.49 13.70 8.98
N SER A 204 -11.55 14.62 9.93
CA SER A 204 -11.31 16.05 9.68
C SER A 204 -9.84 16.33 9.37
N ALA A 205 -8.91 15.65 10.06
CA ALA A 205 -7.48 15.70 9.77
C ALA A 205 -7.18 15.24 8.33
N ARG A 206 -7.74 14.10 7.91
CA ARG A 206 -7.64 13.61 6.53
C ARG A 206 -8.15 14.62 5.51
N LYS A 207 -9.33 15.21 5.74
CA LYS A 207 -9.88 16.27 4.85
C LYS A 207 -8.98 17.50 4.75
N LEU A 208 -8.26 17.86 5.82
CA LEU A 208 -7.31 18.96 5.80
C LEU A 208 -6.05 18.57 5.02
N LEU A 209 -5.48 17.39 5.29
CA LEU A 209 -4.32 16.86 4.57
C LEU A 209 -4.58 16.74 3.06
N ASN A 210 -5.75 16.22 2.65
CA ASN A 210 -6.10 16.11 1.23
C ASN A 210 -6.11 17.46 0.52
N ARG A 211 -6.52 18.53 1.21
CA ARG A 211 -6.48 19.92 0.69
C ARG A 211 -5.06 20.48 0.59
N LEU A 212 -4.13 19.92 1.35
CA LEU A 212 -2.70 20.25 1.35
C LEU A 212 -1.88 19.34 0.42
N GLY A 213 -2.53 18.43 -0.33
CA GLY A 213 -1.86 17.48 -1.21
C GLY A 213 -1.16 16.34 -0.46
N VAL A 214 -1.62 15.98 0.74
CA VAL A 214 -1.12 14.87 1.54
C VAL A 214 -2.25 13.86 1.76
N TYR A 215 -2.00 12.56 1.58
CA TYR A 215 -3.01 11.54 1.84
C TYR A 215 -2.83 10.93 3.22
N LEU A 216 -3.93 10.61 3.89
CA LEU A 216 -3.90 9.92 5.19
C LEU A 216 -4.74 8.64 5.13
N VAL A 217 -4.11 7.52 5.46
CA VAL A 217 -4.74 6.19 5.52
C VAL A 217 -4.60 5.61 6.91
N PHE A 218 -5.66 4.98 7.38
CA PHE A 218 -5.63 4.11 8.55
C PHE A 218 -5.78 2.68 8.08
N CYS A 219 -4.79 1.85 8.35
CA CYS A 219 -4.78 0.44 7.96
C CYS A 219 -4.34 -0.37 9.18
N ASP A 220 -5.19 -1.30 9.65
CA ASP A 220 -4.85 -2.09 10.84
C ASP A 220 -3.49 -2.80 10.66
N ALA A 221 -2.71 -2.86 11.74
CA ALA A 221 -1.40 -3.50 11.72
C ALA A 221 -1.51 -4.99 11.32
N VAL A 222 -0.60 -5.43 10.46
CA VAL A 222 -0.37 -6.86 10.20
C VAL A 222 0.38 -7.45 11.41
N VAL A 223 0.08 -8.70 11.75
CA VAL A 223 0.79 -9.44 12.81
C VAL A 223 2.30 -9.41 12.53
N ASN A 224 3.11 -9.25 13.57
CA ASN A 224 4.57 -9.13 13.47
C ASN A 224 5.11 -7.97 12.61
N SER A 225 4.27 -7.01 12.17
CA SER A 225 4.81 -5.81 11.51
C SER A 225 5.42 -4.82 12.50
N LYS A 226 4.84 -4.72 13.71
CA LYS A 226 5.15 -3.73 14.76
C LYS A 226 5.10 -2.26 14.31
N VAL A 227 4.56 -1.99 13.11
CA VAL A 227 4.50 -0.66 12.53
C VAL A 227 3.50 0.22 13.28
N ARG A 228 3.90 1.46 13.55
CA ARG A 228 3.05 2.53 14.10
C ARG A 228 2.53 3.42 12.99
N GLY A 229 3.41 3.77 12.07
CA GLY A 229 3.10 4.57 10.91
C GLY A 229 4.16 4.46 9.83
N ALA A 230 3.87 5.08 8.70
CA ALA A 230 4.84 5.27 7.65
C ALA A 230 4.52 6.54 6.87
N LEU A 231 5.58 7.21 6.44
CA LEU A 231 5.54 8.28 5.47
C LEU A 231 6.12 7.78 4.15
N THR A 232 5.35 7.90 3.07
CA THR A 232 5.76 7.48 1.73
C THR A 232 5.21 8.40 0.65
N THR A 233 5.36 8.02 -0.62
CA THR A 233 4.79 8.71 -1.77
C THR A 233 3.74 7.84 -2.44
N TYR A 234 2.53 8.38 -2.58
CA TYR A 234 1.50 7.81 -3.43
C TYR A 234 1.35 8.63 -4.70
N LYS A 235 1.66 8.01 -5.84
CA LYS A 235 1.75 8.66 -7.15
C LYS A 235 2.74 9.83 -7.14
N LYS A 236 2.28 11.06 -6.87
CA LYS A 236 3.10 12.29 -6.89
C LYS A 236 3.01 13.08 -5.58
N ASN A 237 2.26 12.60 -4.61
CA ASN A 237 1.97 13.30 -3.36
C ASN A 237 2.41 12.44 -2.16
N PRO A 238 2.84 13.07 -1.05
CA PRO A 238 3.11 12.37 0.19
C PRO A 238 1.86 11.66 0.70
N ALA A 239 2.07 10.51 1.33
CA ALA A 239 1.03 9.73 1.97
C ALA A 239 1.53 9.27 3.35
N ILE A 240 0.70 9.49 4.36
CA ILE A 240 0.90 9.06 5.73
C ILE A 240 -0.02 7.86 5.98
N TYR A 241 0.56 6.77 6.43
CA TYR A 241 -0.16 5.55 6.83
C TYR A 241 -0.04 5.40 8.33
N LEU A 242 -1.14 5.11 9.01
CA LEU A 242 -1.17 4.88 10.45
C LEU A 242 -1.78 3.51 10.75
N SER A 243 -1.14 2.75 11.64
CA SER A 243 -1.56 1.39 11.93
C SER A 243 -2.77 1.29 12.87
N GLY A 244 -3.12 2.39 13.54
CA GLY A 244 -4.23 2.47 14.50
C GLY A 244 -4.01 1.68 15.79
N ARG A 245 -2.81 1.12 16.00
CA ARG A 245 -2.43 0.38 17.21
C ARG A 245 -2.60 1.30 18.44
N PHE A 246 -3.29 0.82 19.47
CA PHE A 246 -3.73 1.50 20.71
C PHE A 246 -5.05 2.28 20.72
N LYS A 247 -5.64 2.62 19.56
CA LYS A 247 -7.02 3.15 19.43
C LYS A 247 -7.43 4.32 20.35
N THR A 248 -6.56 4.93 21.15
CA THR A 248 -6.89 6.11 21.94
C THR A 248 -6.47 7.38 21.21
N HIS A 249 -7.19 8.46 21.49
CA HIS A 249 -7.01 9.74 20.81
C HIS A 249 -5.58 10.29 20.91
N ASP A 250 -4.98 10.22 22.10
CA ASP A 250 -3.62 10.66 22.40
C ASP A 250 -2.57 9.93 21.53
N HIS A 251 -2.61 8.60 21.49
CA HIS A 251 -1.63 7.80 20.74
C HIS A 251 -1.73 8.01 19.23
N VAL A 252 -2.94 8.10 18.69
CA VAL A 252 -3.12 8.26 17.23
C VAL A 252 -2.73 9.66 16.78
N TRP A 253 -3.07 10.70 17.57
CA TRP A 253 -2.65 12.06 17.27
C TRP A 253 -1.16 12.28 17.43
N PHE A 254 -0.53 11.63 18.42
CA PHE A 254 0.92 11.64 18.54
C PHE A 254 1.57 11.00 17.30
N ALA A 255 1.13 9.80 16.90
CA ALA A 255 1.63 9.13 15.71
C ALA A 255 1.43 9.98 14.44
N LEU A 256 0.25 10.57 14.25
CA LEU A 256 0.01 11.47 13.11
C LEU A 256 0.97 12.67 13.09
N MET A 257 1.18 13.31 14.24
CA MET A 257 2.07 14.46 14.33
C MET A 257 3.54 14.08 14.18
N HIS A 258 3.93 12.88 14.61
CA HIS A 258 5.25 12.31 14.37
C HIS A 258 5.49 12.15 12.86
N GLU A 259 4.56 11.53 12.14
CA GLU A 259 4.64 11.39 10.67
C GLU A 259 4.64 12.75 9.95
N ILE A 260 3.88 13.74 10.47
CA ILE A 260 3.95 15.13 9.96
C ILE A 260 5.32 15.76 10.24
N GLY A 261 5.97 15.40 11.35
CA GLY A 261 7.35 15.78 11.64
C GLY A 261 8.32 15.27 10.58
N HIS A 262 8.25 13.97 10.25
CA HIS A 262 8.99 13.42 9.12
C HIS A 262 8.64 14.10 7.80
N LEU A 263 7.36 14.40 7.57
CA LEU A 263 6.90 15.06 6.34
C LEU A 263 7.52 16.44 6.14
N ILE A 264 7.67 17.19 7.23
CA ILE A 264 8.24 18.55 7.20
C ILE A 264 9.76 18.52 7.06
N LYS A 265 10.43 17.58 7.73
CA LYS A 265 11.89 17.63 7.93
C LYS A 265 12.69 16.65 7.08
N HIS A 266 12.09 15.54 6.69
CA HIS A 266 12.82 14.36 6.21
C HIS A 266 12.22 13.72 4.96
N TYR A 267 11.11 14.26 4.45
CA TYR A 267 10.42 13.71 3.28
C TYR A 267 11.24 13.82 2.00
N GLU A 268 11.53 12.67 1.41
CA GLU A 268 12.10 12.54 0.08
C GLU A 268 11.14 11.71 -0.80
N PRO A 269 10.75 12.20 -1.99
CA PRO A 269 9.81 11.48 -2.83
C PRO A 269 10.27 10.07 -3.20
N ASN A 270 9.41 9.09 -2.97
CA ASN A 270 9.62 7.65 -3.18
C ASN A 270 10.60 6.95 -2.23
N GLU A 271 11.08 7.64 -1.18
CA GLU A 271 11.86 7.03 -0.10
C GLU A 271 10.96 6.86 1.13
N PRO A 272 10.45 5.64 1.40
CA PRO A 272 9.57 5.41 2.55
C PRO A 272 10.34 5.53 3.87
N ILE A 273 9.72 6.20 4.84
CA ILE A 273 10.11 6.19 6.25
C ILE A 273 9.07 5.34 6.98
N VAL A 274 9.51 4.33 7.71
CA VAL A 274 8.63 3.44 8.49
C VAL A 274 8.98 3.63 9.95
N THR A 275 7.97 3.94 10.76
CA THR A 275 8.11 4.13 12.20
C THR A 275 7.58 2.89 12.92
N LEU A 276 8.42 2.27 13.74
CA LEU A 276 8.10 1.11 14.57
C LEU A 276 7.62 1.52 15.98
N GLU A 277 7.18 0.53 16.75
CA GLU A 277 6.71 0.72 18.13
C GLU A 277 7.84 1.19 19.06
N SER A 278 9.03 0.61 18.91
CA SER A 278 10.27 0.93 19.62
C SER A 278 10.72 2.38 19.40
N ASP A 279 10.57 2.92 18.19
CA ASP A 279 11.00 4.28 17.85
C ASP A 279 10.29 5.36 18.67
N LEU A 280 9.12 5.03 19.23
CA LEU A 280 8.32 5.92 20.07
C LEU A 280 8.58 5.76 21.57
N GLU A 281 9.44 4.82 21.96
CA GLU A 281 9.81 4.58 23.37
C GLU A 281 10.95 5.52 23.81
N LEU A 282 11.09 5.70 25.13
CA LEU A 282 12.08 6.59 25.73
C LEU A 282 13.52 6.08 25.66
N ASP A 283 13.77 4.81 25.33
CA ASP A 283 15.12 4.26 25.36
C ASP A 283 15.94 4.77 24.16
N ILE A 284 16.75 5.80 24.44
CA ILE A 284 17.55 6.60 23.50
C ILE A 284 18.61 5.78 22.74
N THR A 285 18.90 4.55 23.17
CA THR A 285 20.07 3.80 22.66
C THR A 285 19.97 3.43 21.18
N ASN A 286 18.76 3.39 20.61
CA ASN A 286 18.53 2.94 19.23
C ASN A 286 17.86 3.98 18.31
N ASN A 287 17.39 5.12 18.83
CA ASN A 287 16.68 6.10 18.00
C ASN A 287 17.64 6.89 17.10
N THR A 288 17.36 6.88 15.79
CA THR A 288 18.11 7.72 14.85
C THR A 288 17.83 9.20 15.11
N PRO A 289 18.73 10.13 14.72
CA PRO A 289 18.47 11.56 14.85
C PRO A 289 17.16 12.02 14.19
N LYS A 290 16.76 11.37 13.07
CA LYS A 290 15.50 11.65 12.38
C LYS A 290 14.28 11.29 13.24
N GLU A 291 14.29 10.14 13.91
CA GLU A 291 13.21 9.71 14.80
C GLU A 291 13.07 10.65 16.00
N GLU A 292 14.19 11.02 16.65
CA GLU A 292 14.14 11.95 17.79
C GLU A 292 13.66 13.35 17.36
N GLU A 293 14.01 13.79 16.15
CA GLU A 293 13.52 15.05 15.59
C GLU A 293 12.00 15.06 15.34
N ALA A 294 11.44 13.94 14.88
CA ALA A 294 10.01 13.76 14.68
C ALA A 294 9.26 13.61 16.01
N ASN A 295 9.80 12.83 16.95
CA ASN A 295 9.30 12.70 18.31
C ASN A 295 9.28 14.04 19.05
N ALA A 296 10.37 14.82 18.96
CA ALA A 296 10.42 16.17 19.53
C ALA A 296 9.37 17.09 18.90
N PHE A 297 9.19 17.05 17.58
CA PHE A 297 8.17 17.84 16.90
C PHE A 297 6.75 17.48 17.38
N ALA A 298 6.40 16.19 17.44
CA ALA A 298 5.09 15.74 17.91
C ALA A 298 4.82 16.14 19.37
N ARG A 299 5.84 16.00 20.22
CA ARG A 299 5.82 16.40 21.64
C ARG A 299 5.55 17.90 21.82
N ASP A 300 6.30 18.73 21.10
CA ASP A 300 6.28 20.19 21.25
C ASP A 300 5.08 20.84 20.52
N PHE A 301 4.50 20.15 19.52
CA PHE A 301 3.29 20.61 18.83
C PHE A 301 2.08 20.74 19.78
N PHE A 302 1.86 19.73 20.63
CA PHE A 302 0.73 19.72 21.55
C PHE A 302 0.98 20.58 22.79
N ILE A 303 2.17 20.46 23.38
CA ILE A 303 2.49 21.08 24.66
C ILE A 303 3.76 21.91 24.48
N ASP A 304 3.67 23.22 24.73
CA ASP A 304 4.84 24.08 24.69
C ASP A 304 5.90 23.62 25.70
N ARG A 305 7.15 23.49 25.23
CA ARG A 305 8.27 22.97 26.03
C ARG A 305 8.50 23.78 27.31
N SER A 306 8.43 25.10 27.24
CA SER A 306 8.69 25.97 28.39
C SER A 306 7.59 25.88 29.45
N THR A 307 6.34 25.74 28.99
CA THR A 307 5.16 25.63 29.84
C THR A 307 5.06 24.24 30.47
N TYR A 308 5.40 23.19 29.71
CA TYR A 308 5.50 21.82 30.24
C TYR A 308 6.54 21.72 31.35
N LYS A 309 7.72 22.30 31.16
CA LYS A 309 8.78 22.32 32.18
C LYS A 309 8.30 22.92 33.51
N LYS A 310 7.60 24.06 33.45
CA LYS A 310 7.02 24.69 34.65
C LYS A 310 5.95 23.81 35.31
N PHE A 311 5.15 23.12 34.50
CA PHE A 311 4.12 22.23 35.00
C PHE A 311 4.69 21.01 35.75
N ILE A 312 5.71 20.35 35.21
CA ILE A 312 6.37 19.21 35.88
C ILE A 312 7.11 19.64 37.17
N GLU A 313 7.66 20.86 37.21
CA GLU A 313 8.32 21.42 38.39
C GLU A 313 7.34 21.60 39.58
N SER A 314 6.04 21.79 39.30
CA SER A 314 5.01 21.86 40.35
C SER A 314 4.81 20.54 41.09
N LYS A 315 5.14 19.39 40.47
CA LYS A 315 4.92 18.02 40.97
C LYS A 315 3.48 17.71 41.42
N VAL A 316 2.49 18.47 40.94
CA VAL A 316 1.07 18.22 41.23
C VAL A 316 0.40 17.62 39.99
N PHE A 317 0.20 16.30 40.00
CA PHE A 317 -0.36 15.54 38.87
C PHE A 317 -1.72 14.89 39.24
N ASN A 318 -2.70 15.71 39.63
CA ASN A 318 -4.07 15.25 39.85
C ASN A 318 -4.98 15.67 38.69
N GLN A 319 -6.21 15.16 38.66
CA GLN A 319 -7.17 15.46 37.59
C GLN A 319 -7.33 16.97 37.35
N LYS A 320 -7.51 17.74 38.43
CA LYS A 320 -7.75 19.19 38.35
C LYS A 320 -6.55 19.92 37.72
N SER A 321 -5.33 19.64 38.18
CA SER A 321 -4.14 20.31 37.63
C SER A 321 -3.90 19.96 36.17
N ILE A 322 -4.20 18.71 35.77
CA ILE A 322 -4.07 18.26 34.38
C ILE A 322 -5.13 18.91 33.48
N GLU A 323 -6.39 18.99 33.92
CA GLU A 323 -7.46 19.65 33.17
C GLU A 323 -7.19 21.15 32.98
N GLU A 324 -6.74 21.84 34.04
CA GLU A 324 -6.35 23.26 33.99
C GLU A 324 -5.16 23.47 33.03
N PHE A 325 -4.15 22.61 33.10
CA PHE A 325 -3.00 22.68 32.21
C PHE A 325 -3.38 22.40 30.74
N ALA A 326 -4.15 21.35 30.47
CA ALA A 326 -4.63 21.00 29.13
C ALA A 326 -5.42 22.16 28.50
N LYS A 327 -6.30 22.80 29.29
CA LYS A 327 -7.05 23.99 28.87
C LYS A 327 -6.13 25.15 28.51
N SER A 328 -5.07 25.40 29.30
CA SER A 328 -4.08 26.45 29.00
C SER A 328 -3.32 26.22 27.70
N GLN A 329 -3.12 24.95 27.32
CA GLN A 329 -2.41 24.54 26.11
C GLN A 329 -3.34 24.33 24.90
N ASN A 330 -4.65 24.47 25.10
CA ASN A 330 -5.69 24.22 24.10
C ASN A 330 -5.59 22.79 23.51
N ILE A 331 -5.54 21.80 24.39
CA ILE A 331 -5.49 20.36 24.07
C ILE A 331 -6.42 19.55 24.99
N LEU A 332 -6.64 18.27 24.67
CA LEU A 332 -7.39 17.36 25.55
C LEU A 332 -6.53 16.88 26.74
N PRO A 333 -7.13 16.69 27.93
CA PRO A 333 -6.42 16.18 29.12
C PRO A 333 -5.66 14.87 28.87
N GLY A 334 -6.23 13.96 28.06
CA GLY A 334 -5.61 12.69 27.72
C GLY A 334 -4.22 12.83 27.08
N ILE A 335 -3.96 13.91 26.34
CA ILE A 335 -2.64 14.18 25.72
C ILE A 335 -1.61 14.53 26.80
N VAL A 336 -2.01 15.29 27.83
CA VAL A 336 -1.15 15.62 28.98
C VAL A 336 -0.86 14.36 29.78
N VAL A 337 -1.88 13.52 30.04
CA VAL A 337 -1.71 12.23 30.73
C VAL A 337 -0.73 11.35 29.96
N ALA A 338 -0.90 11.22 28.64
CA ALA A 338 -0.01 10.43 27.80
C ALA A 338 1.44 10.92 27.90
N ARG A 339 1.65 12.24 27.86
CA ARG A 339 2.98 12.82 27.97
C ARG A 339 3.62 12.60 29.34
N LEU A 340 2.86 12.75 30.43
CA LEU A 340 3.36 12.48 31.79
C LEU A 340 3.68 10.99 32.01
N GLN A 341 2.85 10.09 31.47
CA GLN A 341 3.07 8.65 31.54
C GLN A 341 4.33 8.25 30.77
N HIS A 342 4.43 8.74 29.53
CA HIS A 342 5.60 8.53 28.69
C HIS A 342 6.87 9.01 29.39
N ASP A 343 6.90 10.24 29.91
CA ASP A 343 8.07 10.82 30.57
C ASP A 343 8.33 10.26 32.00
N GLY A 344 7.54 9.28 32.46
CA GLY A 344 7.74 8.60 33.75
C GLY A 344 7.35 9.39 35.00
N TYR A 345 6.64 10.51 34.86
CA TYR A 345 6.17 11.30 36.01
C TYR A 345 4.96 10.68 36.72
N ILE A 346 4.17 9.88 35.99
CA ILE A 346 3.06 9.06 36.51
C ILE A 346 3.13 7.67 35.86
N SER A 347 2.62 6.64 36.53
CA SER A 347 2.53 5.29 35.98
C SER A 347 1.45 5.14 34.90
N PHE A 348 1.61 4.15 34.02
CA PHE A 348 0.71 3.89 32.90
C PHE A 348 -0.72 3.49 33.31
N ASP A 349 -0.96 3.08 34.55
CA ASP A 349 -2.29 2.76 35.09
C ASP A 349 -3.04 4.00 35.63
N MET A 350 -2.33 5.09 35.93
CA MET A 350 -2.92 6.29 36.51
C MET A 350 -3.66 7.14 35.48
N LEU A 351 -4.84 7.67 35.88
CA LEU A 351 -5.59 8.71 35.18
C LEU A 351 -6.04 8.38 33.75
N ASN A 352 -6.04 7.10 33.37
CA ASN A 352 -6.48 6.62 32.05
C ASN A 352 -7.93 6.97 31.70
N TYR A 353 -8.79 7.24 32.68
CA TYR A 353 -10.17 7.69 32.45
C TYR A 353 -10.25 9.10 31.83
N LEU A 354 -9.15 9.87 31.86
CA LEU A 354 -9.02 11.15 31.16
C LEU A 354 -8.61 11.00 29.69
N LYS A 355 -8.27 9.78 29.24
CA LYS A 355 -7.97 9.48 27.84
C LYS A 355 -9.25 9.14 27.08
N ASN A 356 -9.40 9.71 25.89
CA ASN A 356 -10.53 9.44 25.01
C ASN A 356 -10.26 8.18 24.16
N LYS A 357 -11.24 7.27 24.11
CA LYS A 357 -11.21 6.02 23.33
C LYS A 357 -12.03 6.14 22.05
#